data_AF-A0ABD3INB3-F1
#
_entry.id   AF-A0ABD3INB3-F1
#
_cell.length_a   1.000
_cell.length_b   1.000
_cell.length_c   1.000
_cell.angle_alpha   90.00
_cell.angle_beta   90.00
_cell.angle_gamma   90.00
#
_symmetry.space_group_name_H-M   'P 1'
#
loop_
_entity.id
_entity.type
_entity.pdbx_description
1 polymer ?
#
loop_
_entity_poly.entity_id
_entity_poly.type
_entity_poly.pdbx_seq_one_letter_code
_entity_poly.pdbx_strand_id
1 'polypeptide(L)'
;MAQPTPRAQPTPRAQPSAPAPPPPPPPPPPPPPPRSAPPAGTPNQAAARASPFVRRLFEILFYAQLILVAILTIVLTVRGLLSADRHHFQPVEWYPPLLTAAAFAGIAAFSWHLFILNNPARALKAAFWLSPVLTCAFGVLLVMIESPVGLAAGIVAIISGIIQALYGCWVNHRFAYAGNILWVSTVFPPDNTTFLVALSIVVSVAYSGFLVCGIGGATTTATTWDDIFIFIILLHYTWTMHVIKNLLQATIARVKYMNFGYGVNVDTRVASCDTMKYLIGSVSMGSAMVPIFGTVRGSARALSSIGGGSDEFLFSCTDCYSGIASRLTTLGNRWGFVHVGALNQGFVPASRDAWEAFGRAGLRPLINSDLTGVFCFFCGLTGGAISALAGGSWAIAVHKAYATEVSLYAFLIGYFMSRISVAWAQASVSAYYVAYAENPNNVRFDSTIPARLREMQRYGH
;
A
#
# COMPACT_ATOMS: atom_id res chain seq x y z
N MET A 1 -17.24 -92.36 68.77
CA MET A 1 -15.93 -91.76 68.40
C MET A 1 -15.65 -92.14 66.96
N ALA A 2 -15.20 -91.15 66.18
CA ALA A 2 -15.34 -91.04 64.73
C ALA A 2 -14.40 -91.96 63.90
N GLN A 3 -14.88 -92.33 62.70
CA GLN A 3 -14.12 -92.97 61.62
C GLN A 3 -12.93 -92.10 61.16
N PRO A 4 -11.85 -92.74 60.68
CA PRO A 4 -10.92 -92.09 59.75
C PRO A 4 -11.00 -92.70 58.34
N THR A 5 -11.04 -91.76 57.40
CA THR A 5 -11.15 -91.84 55.93
C THR A 5 -9.86 -92.35 55.25
N PRO A 6 -9.92 -93.00 54.07
CA PRO A 6 -8.72 -93.41 53.33
C PRO A 6 -8.06 -92.24 52.56
N ARG A 7 -6.72 -92.21 52.59
CA ARG A 7 -5.83 -91.23 51.94
C ARG A 7 -5.78 -91.39 50.42
N ALA A 8 -5.85 -90.27 49.70
CA ALA A 8 -5.72 -90.15 48.25
C ALA A 8 -4.27 -90.22 47.74
N GLN A 9 -4.09 -90.71 46.50
CA GLN A 9 -2.85 -90.77 45.73
C GLN A 9 -2.32 -89.38 45.32
N PRO A 10 -1.01 -89.22 45.05
CA PRO A 10 -0.42 -87.93 44.70
C PRO A 10 -0.58 -87.58 43.22
N THR A 11 -1.03 -86.35 42.95
CA THR A 11 -1.13 -85.71 41.63
C THR A 11 0.26 -85.30 41.08
N PRO A 12 0.51 -85.33 39.76
CA PRO A 12 1.76 -84.86 39.17
C PRO A 12 1.88 -83.32 39.23
N ARG A 13 3.09 -82.84 39.53
CA ARG A 13 3.47 -81.41 39.48
C ARG A 13 3.25 -80.84 38.07
N ALA A 14 2.44 -79.79 37.95
CA ALA A 14 2.40 -78.92 36.78
C ALA A 14 3.61 -77.97 36.80
N GLN A 15 4.33 -77.88 35.68
CA GLN A 15 5.34 -76.85 35.43
C GLN A 15 4.68 -75.47 35.28
N PRO A 16 5.33 -74.36 35.67
CA PRO A 16 4.78 -73.03 35.48
C PRO A 16 4.82 -72.64 33.99
N SER A 17 3.65 -72.45 33.39
CA SER A 17 3.51 -71.83 32.07
C SER A 17 3.97 -70.37 32.13
N ALA A 18 4.90 -70.00 31.25
CA ALA A 18 5.43 -68.64 31.10
C ALA A 18 4.32 -67.59 30.84
N PRO A 19 4.50 -66.32 31.23
CA PRO A 19 3.53 -65.27 30.95
C PRO A 19 3.45 -64.99 29.45
N ALA A 20 2.22 -64.82 28.95
CA ALA A 20 1.97 -64.45 27.57
C ALA A 20 2.60 -63.09 27.23
N PRO A 21 3.13 -62.90 26.00
CA PRO A 21 3.68 -61.62 25.58
C PRO A 21 2.57 -60.55 25.49
N PRO A 22 2.87 -59.28 25.81
CA PRO A 22 1.90 -58.20 25.71
C PRO A 22 1.44 -57.99 24.26
N PRO A 23 0.20 -57.54 24.05
CA PRO A 23 -0.32 -57.27 22.70
C PRO A 23 0.50 -56.17 22.01
N PRO A 24 0.64 -56.23 20.68
CA PRO A 24 1.38 -55.22 19.93
C PRO A 24 0.73 -53.85 20.09
N PRO A 25 1.53 -52.77 20.09
CA PRO A 25 1.00 -51.41 20.18
C PRO A 25 0.06 -51.12 18.99
N PRO A 26 -0.99 -50.30 19.21
CA PRO A 26 -1.90 -49.93 18.14
C PRO A 26 -1.14 -49.25 16.99
N PRO A 27 -1.53 -49.48 15.74
CA PRO A 27 -0.87 -48.87 14.59
C PRO A 27 -0.92 -47.34 14.72
N PRO A 28 0.14 -46.64 14.27
CA PRO A 28 0.15 -45.18 14.29
C PRO A 28 -1.05 -44.64 13.51
N PRO A 29 -1.67 -43.54 13.97
CA PRO A 29 -2.79 -42.93 13.27
C PRO A 29 -2.37 -42.63 11.81
N PRO A 30 -3.27 -42.87 10.84
CA PRO A 30 -2.95 -42.60 9.44
C PRO A 30 -2.48 -41.15 9.30
N PRO A 31 -1.47 -40.87 8.45
CA PRO A 31 -1.04 -39.51 8.18
C PRO A 31 -2.27 -38.69 7.75
N PRO A 32 -2.38 -37.43 8.21
CA PRO A 32 -3.49 -36.57 7.82
C PRO A 32 -3.56 -36.53 6.29
N PRO A 33 -4.76 -36.61 5.70
CA PRO A 33 -4.91 -36.55 4.25
C PRO A 33 -4.19 -35.30 3.74
N PRO A 34 -3.50 -35.36 2.59
CA PRO A 34 -2.91 -34.19 1.97
C PRO A 34 -4.03 -33.13 1.88
N ARG A 35 -3.85 -32.02 2.60
CA ARG A 35 -4.78 -30.91 2.56
C ARG A 35 -4.99 -30.57 1.09
N SER A 36 -6.26 -30.61 0.72
CA SER A 36 -6.80 -30.41 -0.61
C SER A 36 -6.03 -29.35 -1.40
N ALA A 37 -5.83 -29.68 -2.68
CA ALA A 37 -5.62 -28.73 -3.76
C ALA A 37 -6.45 -27.43 -3.57
N PRO A 38 -6.01 -26.29 -4.13
CA PRO A 38 -6.76 -25.04 -4.05
C PRO A 38 -8.24 -25.31 -4.40
N PRO A 39 -9.22 -24.71 -3.71
CA PRO A 39 -10.61 -24.98 -3.98
C PRO A 39 -10.92 -24.63 -5.44
N ALA A 40 -10.96 -25.65 -6.28
CA ALA A 40 -11.59 -25.61 -7.58
C ALA A 40 -13.09 -25.56 -7.31
N GLY A 41 -13.61 -24.33 -7.17
CA GLY A 41 -15.02 -23.96 -7.25
C GLY A 41 -15.96 -24.57 -6.21
N THR A 42 -16.53 -23.73 -5.34
CA THR A 42 -17.97 -23.64 -4.96
C THR A 42 -18.13 -22.83 -3.66
N PRO A 43 -19.29 -22.26 -3.32
CA PRO A 43 -20.36 -21.67 -4.12
C PRO A 43 -20.52 -20.19 -3.73
N ASN A 44 -19.88 -19.27 -4.45
CA ASN A 44 -20.18 -17.83 -4.37
C ASN A 44 -19.83 -17.11 -5.68
N GLN A 45 -20.19 -17.73 -6.79
CA GLN A 45 -20.34 -17.01 -8.07
C GLN A 45 -21.38 -15.86 -7.99
N ALA A 46 -22.12 -15.75 -6.88
CA ALA A 46 -23.03 -14.63 -6.60
C ALA A 46 -22.31 -13.35 -6.10
N ALA A 47 -21.14 -13.44 -5.45
CA ALA A 47 -20.43 -12.27 -4.90
C ALA A 47 -19.46 -11.60 -5.90
N ALA A 48 -19.14 -12.27 -7.01
CA ALA A 48 -18.25 -11.76 -8.06
C ALA A 48 -18.87 -10.68 -8.97
N ARG A 49 -20.09 -10.20 -8.69
CA ARG A 49 -20.81 -9.20 -9.51
C ARG A 49 -20.59 -7.76 -9.03
N ALA A 50 -19.36 -7.28 -9.04
CA ALA A 50 -19.19 -5.99 -9.72
C ALA A 50 -19.36 -6.32 -11.20
N SER A 51 -20.37 -5.75 -11.88
CA SER A 51 -20.73 -6.21 -13.22
C SER A 51 -19.46 -6.20 -14.11
N PRO A 52 -19.21 -7.26 -14.90
CA PRO A 52 -18.06 -7.31 -15.82
C PRO A 52 -18.00 -6.06 -16.71
N PHE A 53 -19.15 -5.41 -16.91
CA PHE A 53 -19.29 -4.09 -17.49
C PHE A 53 -18.49 -2.99 -16.78
N VAL A 54 -18.61 -2.81 -15.45
CA VAL A 54 -17.88 -1.73 -14.73
C VAL A 54 -16.37 -1.93 -14.80
N ARG A 55 -15.89 -3.19 -14.65
CA ARG A 55 -14.46 -3.51 -14.80
C ARG A 55 -13.96 -3.16 -16.21
N ARG A 56 -14.69 -3.56 -17.25
CA ARG A 56 -14.36 -3.23 -18.64
C ARG A 56 -14.45 -1.73 -18.92
N LEU A 57 -15.41 -1.02 -18.34
CA LEU A 57 -15.55 0.42 -18.50
C LEU A 57 -14.33 1.15 -17.95
N PHE A 58 -13.89 0.84 -16.73
CA PHE A 58 -12.71 1.46 -16.12
C PHE A 58 -11.40 1.08 -16.80
N GLU A 59 -11.34 -0.10 -17.42
CA GLU A 59 -10.23 -0.50 -18.29
C GLU A 59 -10.18 0.33 -19.57
N ILE A 60 -11.30 0.40 -20.31
CA ILE A 60 -11.42 1.20 -21.53
C ILE A 60 -11.15 2.67 -21.24
N LEU A 61 -11.74 3.22 -20.17
CA LEU A 61 -11.57 4.62 -19.77
C LEU A 61 -10.12 4.93 -19.43
N PHE A 62 -9.42 4.03 -18.73
CA PHE A 62 -8.01 4.20 -18.42
C PHE A 62 -7.14 4.26 -19.68
N TYR A 63 -7.29 3.29 -20.59
CA TYR A 63 -6.51 3.27 -21.84
C TYR A 63 -6.87 4.43 -22.78
N ALA A 64 -8.14 4.78 -22.89
CA ALA A 64 -8.59 5.92 -23.69
C ALA A 64 -7.97 7.24 -23.18
N GLN A 65 -7.98 7.46 -21.85
CA GLN A 65 -7.33 8.63 -21.28
C GLN A 65 -5.81 8.61 -21.45
N LEU A 66 -5.16 7.45 -21.32
CA LEU A 66 -3.73 7.31 -21.54
C LEU A 66 -3.33 7.71 -22.97
N ILE A 67 -4.10 7.26 -23.97
CA ILE A 67 -3.89 7.63 -25.37
C ILE A 67 -4.16 9.12 -25.58
N LEU A 68 -5.27 9.65 -25.06
CA LEU A 68 -5.64 11.06 -25.22
C LEU A 68 -4.57 11.99 -24.63
N VAL A 69 -4.08 11.69 -23.43
CA VAL A 69 -3.04 12.49 -22.77
C VAL A 69 -1.70 12.31 -23.46
N ALA A 70 -1.39 11.13 -24.01
CA ALA A 70 -0.20 10.96 -24.83
C ALA A 70 -0.24 11.83 -26.09
N ILE A 71 -1.38 11.85 -26.81
CA ILE A 71 -1.58 12.72 -27.98
C ILE A 71 -1.46 14.19 -27.56
N LEU A 72 -2.14 14.60 -26.49
CA LEU A 72 -2.06 15.97 -25.98
C LEU A 72 -0.62 16.37 -25.64
N THR A 73 0.13 15.51 -24.96
CA THR A 73 1.53 15.73 -24.59
C THR A 73 2.40 15.92 -25.84
N ILE A 74 2.22 15.08 -26.86
CA ILE A 74 2.95 15.20 -28.14
C ILE A 74 2.60 16.52 -28.83
N VAL A 75 1.32 16.86 -28.94
CA VAL A 75 0.86 18.10 -29.58
C VAL A 75 1.43 19.32 -28.87
N LEU A 76 1.38 19.36 -27.53
CA LEU A 76 1.94 20.48 -26.75
C LEU A 76 3.46 20.56 -26.88
N THR A 77 4.16 19.43 -26.90
CA THR A 77 5.61 19.39 -27.10
C THR A 77 5.97 19.96 -28.48
N VAL A 78 5.31 19.51 -29.55
CA VAL A 78 5.54 20.01 -30.91
C VAL A 78 5.19 21.49 -31.02
N ARG A 79 4.05 21.91 -30.45
CA ARG A 79 3.65 23.32 -30.42
C ARG A 79 4.68 24.19 -29.71
N GLY A 80 5.22 23.73 -28.57
CA GLY A 80 6.27 24.43 -27.83
C GLY A 80 7.56 24.54 -28.64
N LEU A 81 7.99 23.46 -29.29
CA LEU A 81 9.18 23.45 -30.16
C LEU A 81 9.04 24.41 -31.34
N LEU A 82 7.87 24.46 -31.99
CA LEU A 82 7.62 25.39 -33.11
C LEU A 82 7.53 26.86 -32.67
N SER A 83 7.18 27.10 -31.41
CA SER A 83 7.04 28.45 -30.84
C SER A 83 8.32 28.95 -30.16
N ALA A 84 9.34 28.10 -30.03
CA ALA A 84 10.57 28.38 -29.29
C ALA A 84 11.32 29.63 -29.80
N ASP A 85 11.27 29.91 -31.11
CA ASP A 85 11.90 31.11 -31.68
C ASP A 85 11.13 32.41 -31.43
N ARG A 86 9.86 32.34 -30.97
CA ARG A 86 8.98 33.51 -30.83
C ARG A 86 8.81 34.01 -29.40
N HIS A 87 9.14 33.19 -28.40
CA HIS A 87 8.92 33.49 -26.98
C HIS A 87 10.20 33.26 -26.17
N HIS A 88 10.44 34.09 -25.14
CA HIS A 88 11.61 34.04 -24.25
C HIS A 88 11.63 32.82 -23.31
N PHE A 89 11.07 31.68 -23.71
CA PHE A 89 11.20 30.45 -22.95
C PHE A 89 12.58 29.86 -23.23
N GLN A 90 13.30 29.48 -22.18
CA GLN A 90 14.65 28.93 -22.29
C GLN A 90 14.61 27.44 -21.89
N PRO A 91 14.42 26.51 -22.86
CA PRO A 91 14.28 25.07 -22.58
C PRO A 91 15.45 24.48 -21.80
N VAL A 92 16.65 25.00 -22.06
CA VAL A 92 17.92 24.56 -21.45
C VAL A 92 17.94 24.83 -19.94
N GLU A 93 17.13 25.75 -19.44
CA GLU A 93 17.12 26.13 -18.02
C GLU A 93 15.96 25.50 -17.26
N TRP A 94 14.92 25.02 -17.97
CA TRP A 94 13.73 24.41 -17.37
C TRP A 94 13.79 22.87 -17.33
N TYR A 95 14.26 22.21 -18.40
CA TYR A 95 14.29 20.75 -18.47
C TYR A 95 15.35 20.09 -17.57
N PRO A 96 16.60 20.58 -17.49
CA PRO A 96 17.63 19.91 -16.69
C PRO A 96 17.34 19.84 -15.19
N PRO A 97 16.84 20.90 -14.51
CA PRO A 97 16.46 20.81 -13.09
C PRO A 97 15.38 19.74 -12.82
N LEU A 98 14.44 19.57 -13.74
CA LEU A 98 13.31 18.65 -13.55
C LEU A 98 13.68 17.20 -13.90
N LEU A 99 14.51 17.00 -14.93
CA LEU A 99 15.06 15.68 -15.26
C LEU A 99 16.03 15.19 -14.19
N THR A 100 16.87 16.07 -13.66
CA THR A 100 17.74 15.74 -12.52
C THR A 100 16.91 15.42 -11.28
N ALA A 101 15.88 16.21 -10.98
CA ALA A 101 14.95 15.89 -9.89
C ALA A 101 14.25 14.54 -10.06
N ALA A 102 13.86 14.16 -11.29
CA ALA A 102 13.29 12.84 -11.57
C ALA A 102 14.32 11.70 -11.36
N ALA A 103 15.59 11.93 -11.66
CA ALA A 103 16.66 10.99 -11.36
C ALA A 103 16.88 10.85 -9.84
N PHE A 104 16.94 11.95 -9.10
CA PHE A 104 17.00 11.94 -7.63
C PHE A 104 15.79 11.26 -7.01
N ALA A 105 14.59 11.46 -7.56
CA ALA A 105 13.37 10.77 -7.16
C ALA A 105 13.51 9.24 -7.31
N GLY A 106 14.05 8.78 -8.44
CA GLY A 106 14.31 7.36 -8.68
C GLY A 106 15.33 6.77 -7.69
N ILE A 107 16.42 7.49 -7.42
CA ILE A 107 17.46 7.08 -6.46
C ILE A 107 16.89 7.02 -5.04
N ALA A 108 16.16 8.05 -4.61
CA ALA A 108 15.53 8.10 -3.28
C ALA A 108 14.50 6.98 -3.10
N ALA A 109 13.69 6.72 -4.12
CA ALA A 109 12.72 5.62 -4.16
C ALA A 109 13.42 4.26 -4.05
N PHE A 110 14.48 4.03 -4.82
CA PHE A 110 15.24 2.77 -4.73
C PHE A 110 15.95 2.61 -3.38
N SER A 111 16.45 3.71 -2.81
CA SER A 111 17.05 3.73 -1.47
C SER A 111 16.04 3.32 -0.40
N TRP A 112 14.79 3.81 -0.47
CA TRP A 112 13.70 3.34 0.40
C TRP A 112 13.45 1.84 0.26
N HIS A 113 13.43 1.33 -0.97
CA HIS A 113 13.25 -0.09 -1.23
C HIS A 113 14.34 -0.93 -0.57
N LEU A 114 15.61 -0.58 -0.76
CA LEU A 114 16.75 -1.27 -0.13
C LEU A 114 16.71 -1.16 1.40
N PHE A 115 16.34 0.00 1.94
CA PHE A 115 16.30 0.19 3.38
C PHE A 115 15.22 -0.69 4.04
N ILE A 116 14.06 -0.85 3.40
CA ILE A 116 13.00 -1.74 3.89
C ILE A 116 13.43 -3.20 3.81
N LEU A 117 14.13 -3.62 2.74
CA LEU A 117 14.63 -4.99 2.63
C LEU A 117 15.63 -5.33 3.75
N ASN A 118 16.50 -4.39 4.09
CA ASN A 118 17.54 -4.63 5.10
C ASN A 118 16.99 -4.53 6.52
N ASN A 119 16.22 -3.47 6.81
CA ASN A 119 15.77 -3.14 8.17
C ASN A 119 14.40 -2.42 8.17
N PRO A 120 13.27 -3.14 7.99
CA PRO A 120 11.95 -2.52 7.87
C PRO A 120 11.54 -1.74 9.12
N ALA A 121 11.84 -2.25 10.32
CA ALA A 121 11.50 -1.55 11.57
C ALA A 121 12.28 -0.23 11.76
N ARG A 122 13.53 -0.15 11.27
CA ARG A 122 14.31 1.10 11.28
C ARG A 122 13.86 2.04 10.18
N ALA A 123 13.53 1.51 8.99
CA ALA A 123 12.95 2.29 7.90
C ALA A 123 11.65 2.98 8.32
N LEU A 124 10.79 2.28 9.07
CA LEU A 124 9.59 2.86 9.67
C LEU A 124 9.93 4.08 10.54
N LYS A 125 10.81 3.93 11.54
CA LYS A 125 11.18 5.04 12.42
C LYS A 125 11.81 6.19 11.62
N ALA A 126 12.70 5.88 10.68
CA ALA A 126 13.36 6.88 9.84
C ALA A 126 12.34 7.70 9.04
N ALA A 127 11.33 7.08 8.44
CA ALA A 127 10.29 7.81 7.70
C ALA A 127 9.52 8.80 8.60
N PHE A 128 9.22 8.43 9.84
CA PHE A 128 8.52 9.29 10.79
C PHE A 128 9.34 10.48 11.28
N TRP A 129 10.67 10.36 11.37
CA TRP A 129 11.54 11.45 11.82
C TRP A 129 12.09 12.29 10.67
N LEU A 130 12.36 11.68 9.51
CA LEU A 130 12.92 12.35 8.35
C LEU A 130 11.86 13.14 7.56
N SER A 131 10.64 12.62 7.46
CA SER A 131 9.55 13.27 6.71
C SER A 131 9.20 14.67 7.22
N PRO A 132 8.99 14.91 8.53
CA PRO A 132 8.71 16.26 9.05
C PRO A 132 9.82 17.26 8.73
N VAL A 133 11.08 16.87 8.97
CA VAL A 133 12.26 17.73 8.76
C VAL A 133 12.38 18.15 7.30
N LEU A 134 12.30 17.18 6.37
CA LEU A 134 12.41 17.47 4.95
C LEU A 134 11.19 18.22 4.41
N THR A 135 9.98 17.94 4.91
CA THR A 135 8.79 18.71 4.51
C THR A 135 8.91 20.17 4.94
N CYS A 136 9.40 20.44 6.15
CA CYS A 136 9.69 21.81 6.60
C CYS A 136 10.78 22.47 5.76
N ALA A 137 11.87 21.76 5.46
CA ALA A 137 12.95 22.28 4.62
C ALA A 137 12.45 22.65 3.20
N PHE A 138 11.61 21.80 2.61
CA PHE A 138 10.93 22.10 1.35
C PHE A 138 10.02 23.32 1.46
N GLY A 139 9.27 23.45 2.56
CA GLY A 139 8.44 24.63 2.81
C GLY A 139 9.25 25.92 2.92
N VAL A 140 10.40 25.89 3.61
CA VAL A 140 11.34 27.02 3.69
C VAL A 140 11.87 27.37 2.30
N LEU A 141 12.29 26.38 1.51
CA LEU A 141 12.74 26.59 0.13
C LEU A 141 11.66 27.32 -0.70
N LEU A 142 10.40 26.92 -0.61
CA LEU A 142 9.30 27.59 -1.33
C LEU A 142 9.06 29.03 -0.88
N VAL A 143 9.21 29.32 0.42
CA VAL A 143 9.11 30.69 0.95
C VAL A 143 10.25 31.57 0.42
N MET A 144 11.47 31.02 0.30
CA MET A 144 12.64 31.74 -0.20
C MET A 144 12.55 32.11 -1.70
N ILE A 145 11.69 31.44 -2.47
CA ILE A 145 11.48 31.77 -3.89
C ILE A 145 10.67 33.08 -4.04
N GLU A 146 10.04 33.59 -2.98
CA GLU A 146 9.31 34.88 -2.96
C GLU A 146 8.16 34.97 -3.98
N SER A 147 7.66 33.84 -4.47
CA SER A 147 6.47 33.78 -5.34
C SER A 147 5.19 33.73 -4.48
N PRO A 148 4.07 34.37 -4.87
CA PRO A 148 2.80 34.27 -4.14
C PRO A 148 2.33 32.82 -3.97
N VAL A 149 2.45 32.01 -5.03
CA VAL A 149 2.11 30.58 -5.00
C VAL A 149 3.10 29.80 -4.11
N GLY A 150 4.39 30.13 -4.21
CA GLY A 150 5.45 29.54 -3.39
C GLY A 150 5.25 29.82 -1.90
N LEU A 151 4.90 31.05 -1.52
CA LEU A 151 4.62 31.44 -0.14
C LEU A 151 3.43 30.64 0.43
N ALA A 152 2.31 30.59 -0.29
CA ALA A 152 1.13 29.85 0.15
C ALA A 152 1.43 28.35 0.30
N ALA A 153 2.08 27.73 -0.70
CA ALA A 153 2.47 26.33 -0.65
C ALA A 153 3.50 26.05 0.45
N GLY A 154 4.45 26.97 0.67
CA GLY A 154 5.48 26.89 1.70
C GLY A 154 4.90 26.92 3.11
N ILE A 155 3.96 27.82 3.39
CA ILE A 155 3.25 27.87 4.69
C ILE A 155 2.52 26.55 4.94
N VAL A 156 1.79 26.03 3.94
CA VAL A 156 1.09 24.75 4.04
C VAL A 156 2.06 23.59 4.30
N ALA A 157 3.22 23.57 3.62
CA ALA A 157 4.24 22.55 3.82
C ALA A 157 4.85 22.61 5.24
N ILE A 158 5.14 23.80 5.78
CA ILE A 158 5.65 23.96 7.15
C ILE A 158 4.62 23.48 8.17
N ILE A 159 3.36 23.90 8.05
CA ILE A 159 2.27 23.45 8.94
C ILE A 159 2.13 21.92 8.85
N SER A 160 2.16 21.36 7.64
CA SER A 160 2.14 19.91 7.42
C SER A 160 3.32 19.21 8.11
N GLY A 161 4.54 19.75 8.01
CA GLY A 161 5.71 19.21 8.70
C GLY A 161 5.56 19.20 10.22
N ILE A 162 5.02 20.28 10.81
CA ILE A 162 4.73 20.34 12.25
C ILE A 162 3.69 19.29 12.65
N ILE A 163 2.60 19.16 11.90
CA ILE A 163 1.56 18.14 12.14
C ILE A 163 2.16 16.72 12.06
N GLN A 164 3.02 16.45 11.08
CA GLN A 164 3.70 15.16 10.95
C GLN A 164 4.59 14.86 12.17
N ALA A 165 5.35 15.85 12.67
CA ALA A 165 6.19 15.70 13.85
C ALA A 165 5.35 15.39 15.10
N LEU A 166 4.28 16.16 15.34
CA LEU A 166 3.36 15.94 16.45
C LEU A 166 2.70 14.56 16.37
N TYR A 167 2.24 14.17 15.17
CA TYR A 167 1.68 12.85 14.94
C TYR A 167 2.68 11.74 15.24
N GLY A 168 3.93 11.88 14.76
CA GLY A 168 5.01 10.92 15.04
C GLY A 168 5.29 10.75 16.54
N CYS A 169 5.32 11.84 17.30
CA CYS A 169 5.43 11.79 18.76
C CYS A 169 4.24 11.07 19.40
N TRP A 170 3.01 11.36 18.95
CA TRP A 170 1.79 10.75 19.48
C TRP A 170 1.72 9.24 19.24
N VAL A 171 2.07 8.77 18.04
CA VAL A 171 2.00 7.35 17.68
C VAL A 171 3.28 6.56 17.99
N ASN A 172 4.29 7.17 18.62
CA ASN A 172 5.57 6.53 18.93
C ASN A 172 5.41 5.21 19.72
N HIS A 173 4.44 5.15 20.64
CA HIS A 173 4.13 3.92 21.38
C HIS A 173 3.70 2.74 20.49
N ARG A 174 3.22 3.00 19.26
CA ARG A 174 2.79 1.97 18.29
C ARG A 174 3.92 1.50 17.38
N PHE A 175 5.09 2.15 17.40
CA PHE A 175 6.21 1.82 16.50
C PHE A 175 6.77 0.42 16.72
N ALA A 176 6.75 -0.09 17.96
CA ALA A 176 7.19 -1.45 18.23
C ALA A 176 6.35 -2.48 17.47
N TYR A 177 5.01 -2.40 17.62
CA TYR A 177 4.09 -3.27 16.91
C TYR A 177 4.16 -3.08 15.39
N ALA A 178 4.17 -1.83 14.92
CA ALA A 178 4.23 -1.52 13.49
C ALA A 178 5.54 -1.99 12.84
N GLY A 179 6.67 -1.92 13.56
CA GLY A 179 7.95 -2.47 13.11
C GLY A 179 7.93 -3.99 13.02
N ASN A 180 7.34 -4.66 14.04
CA ASN A 180 7.24 -6.12 14.07
C ASN A 180 6.34 -6.67 12.96
N ILE A 181 5.15 -6.08 12.73
CA ILE A 181 4.27 -6.54 11.65
C ILE A 181 4.88 -6.30 10.27
N LEU A 182 5.61 -5.18 10.10
CA LEU A 182 6.32 -4.89 8.86
C LEU A 182 7.46 -5.90 8.66
N TRP A 183 8.23 -6.21 9.69
CA TRP A 183 9.26 -7.25 9.66
C TRP A 183 8.68 -8.62 9.26
N VAL A 184 7.74 -9.16 10.04
CA VAL A 184 7.17 -10.49 9.84
C VAL A 184 6.55 -10.65 8.44
N SER A 185 5.89 -9.61 7.94
CA SER A 185 5.31 -9.65 6.59
C SER A 185 6.35 -9.55 5.47
N THR A 186 7.52 -8.95 5.71
CA THR A 186 8.55 -8.68 4.70
C THR A 186 9.76 -9.61 4.72
N VAL A 187 10.00 -10.37 5.80
CA VAL A 187 11.17 -11.27 6.00
C VAL A 187 11.50 -12.16 4.81
N PHE A 188 10.49 -12.64 4.08
CA PHE A 188 10.67 -13.43 2.86
C PHE A 188 10.12 -12.69 1.64
N PRO A 189 10.83 -11.70 1.08
CA PRO A 189 10.36 -11.01 -0.10
C PRO A 189 10.20 -12.03 -1.25
N PRO A 190 9.08 -12.00 -2.01
CA PRO A 190 8.90 -12.87 -3.15
C PRO A 190 10.06 -12.76 -4.14
N ASP A 191 10.38 -13.86 -4.83
CA ASP A 191 11.37 -13.87 -5.89
C ASP A 191 11.07 -12.75 -6.90
N ASN A 192 12.11 -12.08 -7.40
CA ASN A 192 11.99 -10.95 -8.34
C ASN A 192 11.25 -9.70 -7.80
N THR A 193 10.96 -9.56 -6.50
CA THR A 193 10.34 -8.33 -5.96
C THR A 193 11.16 -7.08 -6.28
N THR A 194 12.48 -7.14 -6.08
CA THR A 194 13.38 -6.01 -6.41
C THR A 194 13.35 -5.66 -7.88
N PHE A 195 13.32 -6.66 -8.76
CA PHE A 195 13.19 -6.45 -10.21
C PHE A 195 11.86 -5.76 -10.55
N LEU A 196 10.74 -6.23 -9.98
CA LEU A 196 9.42 -5.65 -10.25
C LEU A 196 9.30 -4.21 -9.72
N VAL A 197 9.87 -3.93 -8.55
CA VAL A 197 9.93 -2.58 -7.98
C VAL A 197 10.80 -1.68 -8.85
N ALA A 198 12.00 -2.13 -9.23
CA ALA A 198 12.91 -1.38 -10.11
C ALA A 198 12.26 -1.08 -11.47
N LEU A 199 11.63 -2.08 -12.10
CA LEU A 199 10.90 -1.90 -13.35
C LEU A 199 9.77 -0.87 -13.20
N SER A 200 9.00 -0.93 -12.11
CA SER A 200 7.93 0.03 -11.83
C SER A 200 8.48 1.45 -11.68
N ILE A 201 9.63 1.62 -11.00
CA ILE A 201 10.31 2.92 -10.88
C ILE A 201 10.77 3.42 -12.25
N VAL A 202 11.43 2.58 -13.06
CA VAL A 202 11.92 2.95 -14.40
C VAL A 202 10.77 3.39 -15.31
N VAL A 203 9.67 2.62 -15.36
CA VAL A 203 8.47 2.98 -16.13
C VAL A 203 7.90 4.31 -15.65
N SER A 204 7.88 4.53 -14.34
CA SER A 204 7.33 5.76 -13.75
C SER A 204 8.22 6.98 -14.02
N VAL A 205 9.55 6.84 -13.98
CA VAL A 205 10.51 7.89 -14.36
C VAL A 205 10.39 8.23 -15.83
N ALA A 206 10.33 7.23 -16.71
CA ALA A 206 10.15 7.43 -18.15
C ALA A 206 8.84 8.16 -18.46
N TYR A 207 7.74 7.74 -17.82
CA TYR A 207 6.44 8.38 -17.99
C TYR A 207 6.42 9.82 -17.43
N SER A 208 7.07 10.07 -16.29
CA SER A 208 7.21 11.43 -15.74
C SER A 208 7.98 12.33 -16.70
N GLY A 209 9.11 11.87 -17.24
CA GLY A 209 9.89 12.60 -18.23
C GLY A 209 9.10 12.93 -19.49
N PHE A 210 8.32 11.96 -19.99
CA PHE A 210 7.44 12.18 -21.15
C PHE A 210 6.41 13.29 -20.91
N LEU A 211 5.72 13.28 -19.76
CA LEU A 211 4.72 14.31 -19.45
C LEU A 211 5.35 15.68 -19.17
N VAL A 212 6.55 15.69 -18.57
CA VAL A 212 7.34 16.91 -18.38
C VAL A 212 7.64 17.60 -19.71
N CYS A 213 7.89 16.85 -20.79
CA CYS A 213 8.02 17.42 -22.14
C CYS A 213 6.77 18.21 -22.55
N GLY A 214 5.57 17.65 -22.35
CA GLY A 214 4.31 18.31 -22.68
C GLY A 214 4.02 19.53 -21.81
N ILE A 215 4.32 19.47 -20.50
CA ILE A 215 4.17 20.62 -19.59
C ILE A 215 5.08 21.76 -20.04
N GLY A 216 6.37 21.49 -20.31
CA GLY A 216 7.30 22.51 -20.80
C GLY A 216 6.86 23.12 -22.14
N GLY A 217 6.28 22.31 -23.04
CA GLY A 217 5.71 22.79 -24.30
C GLY A 217 4.52 23.73 -24.12
N ALA A 218 3.65 23.46 -23.14
CA ALA A 218 2.52 24.32 -22.78
C ALA A 218 3.00 25.63 -22.11
N THR A 219 3.97 25.54 -21.20
CA THR A 219 4.58 26.71 -20.53
C THR A 219 5.27 27.65 -21.52
N THR A 220 5.80 27.12 -22.62
CA THR A 220 6.44 27.93 -23.68
C THR A 220 5.43 28.86 -24.39
N THR A 221 4.18 28.40 -24.60
CA THR A 221 3.17 29.18 -25.33
C THR A 221 2.31 30.07 -24.46
N ALA A 222 2.18 29.75 -23.16
CA ALA A 222 1.54 30.58 -22.12
C ALA A 222 0.17 31.17 -22.51
N THR A 223 -0.67 30.39 -23.20
CA THR A 223 -2.05 30.73 -23.51
C THR A 223 -3.01 30.38 -22.36
N THR A 224 -4.17 31.02 -22.29
CA THR A 224 -5.16 30.79 -21.21
C THR A 224 -5.63 29.33 -21.09
N TRP A 225 -5.54 28.55 -22.16
CA TRP A 225 -5.87 27.12 -22.17
C TRP A 225 -4.73 26.23 -21.67
N ASP A 226 -3.49 26.72 -21.64
CA ASP A 226 -2.31 25.92 -21.28
C ASP A 226 -2.35 25.52 -19.79
N ASP A 227 -2.85 26.38 -18.90
CA ASP A 227 -3.07 26.05 -17.49
C ASP A 227 -4.06 24.88 -17.32
N ILE A 228 -5.13 24.87 -18.12
CA ILE A 228 -6.13 23.79 -18.13
C ILE A 228 -5.51 22.49 -18.63
N PHE A 229 -4.68 22.55 -19.68
CA PHE A 229 -3.97 21.37 -20.19
C PHE A 229 -2.98 20.81 -19.17
N ILE A 230 -2.20 21.68 -18.50
CA ILE A 230 -1.29 21.28 -17.42
C ILE A 230 -2.08 20.62 -16.29
N PHE A 231 -3.21 21.18 -15.88
CA PHE A 231 -4.07 20.58 -14.86
C PHE A 231 -4.57 19.18 -15.26
N ILE A 232 -5.05 19.02 -16.50
CA ILE A 232 -5.49 17.71 -17.03
C ILE A 232 -4.33 16.70 -17.03
N ILE A 233 -3.14 17.12 -17.45
CA ILE A 233 -1.94 16.28 -17.44
C ILE A 233 -1.59 15.84 -16.02
N LEU A 234 -1.59 16.75 -15.04
CA LEU A 234 -1.27 16.45 -13.63
C LEU A 234 -2.32 15.55 -12.97
N LEU A 235 -3.61 15.72 -13.31
CA LEU A 235 -4.68 14.86 -12.83
C LEU A 235 -4.51 13.43 -13.37
N HIS A 236 -4.27 13.31 -14.68
CA HIS A 236 -4.04 12.01 -15.32
C HIS A 236 -2.74 11.35 -14.84
N TYR A 237 -1.69 12.14 -14.64
CA TYR A 237 -0.43 11.70 -14.04
C TYR A 237 -0.65 11.06 -12.66
N THR A 238 -1.36 11.77 -11.78
CA THR A 238 -1.70 11.30 -10.44
C THR A 238 -2.47 9.98 -10.49
N TRP A 239 -3.47 9.87 -11.38
CA TRP A 239 -4.23 8.65 -11.51
C TRP A 239 -3.37 7.48 -12.02
N THR A 240 -2.54 7.71 -13.04
CA THR A 240 -1.64 6.69 -13.61
C THR A 240 -0.60 6.21 -12.60
N MET A 241 -0.01 7.12 -11.82
CA MET A 241 0.92 6.76 -10.75
C MET A 241 0.25 5.91 -9.67
N HIS A 242 -1.00 6.21 -9.32
CA HIS A 242 -1.78 5.35 -8.43
C HIS A 242 -2.06 3.97 -9.05
N VAL A 243 -2.34 3.88 -10.35
CA VAL A 243 -2.50 2.61 -11.07
C VAL A 243 -1.24 1.77 -11.00
N ILE A 244 -0.07 2.33 -11.33
CA ILE A 244 1.21 1.61 -11.25
C ILE A 244 1.46 1.11 -9.81
N LYS A 245 1.28 2.00 -8.81
CA LYS A 245 1.43 1.65 -7.39
C LYS A 245 0.50 0.51 -6.98
N ASN A 246 -0.77 0.55 -7.38
CA ASN A 246 -1.76 -0.45 -6.99
C ASN A 246 -1.63 -1.75 -7.79
N LEU A 247 -1.11 -1.72 -9.01
CA LEU A 247 -0.77 -2.89 -9.80
C LEU A 247 0.35 -3.69 -9.14
N LEU A 248 1.42 -2.98 -8.72
CA LEU A 248 2.49 -3.56 -7.89
C LEU A 248 1.94 -4.12 -6.58
N GLN A 249 1.05 -3.37 -5.91
CA GLN A 249 0.44 -3.81 -4.66
C GLN A 249 -0.40 -5.07 -4.83
N ALA A 250 -1.26 -5.17 -5.85
CA ALA A 250 -2.09 -6.34 -6.11
C ALA A 250 -1.25 -7.57 -6.50
N THR A 251 -0.20 -7.37 -7.31
CA THR A 251 0.73 -8.44 -7.72
C THR A 251 1.44 -9.05 -6.50
N ILE A 252 2.07 -8.21 -5.68
CA ILE A 252 2.80 -8.70 -4.49
C ILE A 252 1.83 -9.26 -3.45
N ALA A 253 0.65 -8.66 -3.30
CA ALA A 253 -0.38 -9.18 -2.40
C ALA A 253 -0.83 -10.59 -2.80
N ARG A 254 -1.00 -10.88 -4.10
CA ARG A 254 -1.32 -12.23 -4.60
C ARG A 254 -0.26 -13.23 -4.15
N VAL A 255 1.02 -12.95 -4.41
CA VAL A 255 2.11 -13.88 -4.07
C VAL A 255 2.22 -14.09 -2.56
N LYS A 256 2.17 -13.01 -1.78
CA LYS A 256 2.24 -13.07 -0.31
C LYS A 256 1.04 -13.77 0.30
N TYR A 257 -0.16 -13.50 -0.18
CA TYR A 257 -1.38 -14.12 0.31
C TYR A 257 -1.36 -15.63 0.05
N MET A 258 -0.94 -16.06 -1.15
CA MET A 258 -0.80 -17.50 -1.47
C MET A 258 0.26 -18.19 -0.60
N ASN A 259 1.36 -17.51 -0.29
CA ASN A 259 2.37 -18.02 0.62
C ASN A 259 1.85 -18.13 2.07
N PHE A 260 1.28 -17.05 2.63
CA PHE A 260 0.80 -17.06 4.02
C PHE A 260 -0.38 -18.02 4.22
N GLY A 261 -1.37 -18.00 3.32
CA GLY A 261 -2.56 -18.84 3.41
C GLY A 261 -2.29 -20.31 3.12
N TYR A 262 -1.63 -20.60 1.99
CA TYR A 262 -1.55 -21.96 1.42
C TYR A 262 -0.12 -22.49 1.29
N GLY A 263 0.88 -21.60 1.28
CA GLY A 263 2.32 -21.96 1.27
C GLY A 263 2.78 -22.36 -0.11
N VAL A 264 2.03 -21.86 -1.08
CA VAL A 264 2.32 -22.00 -2.49
C VAL A 264 3.12 -20.76 -2.88
N ASN A 265 4.34 -20.98 -3.33
CA ASN A 265 5.14 -19.94 -3.96
C ASN A 265 4.67 -19.77 -5.40
N VAL A 266 3.91 -18.71 -5.65
CA VAL A 266 3.52 -18.32 -7.01
C VAL A 266 4.68 -17.52 -7.62
N ASP A 267 5.07 -17.84 -8.86
CA ASP A 267 6.06 -17.03 -9.59
C ASP A 267 5.55 -15.59 -9.76
N THR A 268 6.30 -14.64 -9.22
CA THR A 268 6.02 -13.20 -9.28
C THR A 268 5.89 -12.70 -10.71
N ARG A 269 6.62 -13.27 -11.69
CA ARG A 269 6.51 -12.87 -13.10
C ARG A 269 5.14 -13.23 -13.66
N VAL A 270 4.71 -14.48 -13.48
CA VAL A 270 3.38 -14.96 -13.90
C VAL A 270 2.28 -14.14 -13.23
N ALA A 271 2.40 -13.93 -11.91
CA ALA A 271 1.46 -13.11 -11.15
C ALA A 271 1.37 -11.67 -11.70
N SER A 272 2.51 -11.07 -12.08
CA SER A 272 2.55 -9.71 -12.66
C SER A 272 1.87 -9.66 -14.03
N CYS A 273 2.16 -10.61 -14.92
CA CYS A 273 1.59 -10.68 -16.25
C CYS A 273 0.07 -10.87 -16.20
N ASP A 274 -0.41 -11.77 -15.34
CA ASP A 274 -1.84 -11.99 -15.12
C ASP A 274 -2.52 -10.73 -14.59
N THR A 275 -1.89 -10.05 -13.63
CA THR A 275 -2.44 -8.84 -13.02
C THR A 275 -2.56 -7.73 -14.06
N MET A 276 -1.55 -7.54 -14.90
CA MET A 276 -1.60 -6.58 -16.01
C MET A 276 -2.68 -6.91 -17.03
N LYS A 277 -2.81 -8.17 -17.42
CA LYS A 277 -3.74 -8.59 -18.47
C LYS A 277 -5.20 -8.57 -18.03
N TYR A 278 -5.47 -9.01 -16.80
CA TYR A 278 -6.85 -9.23 -16.38
C TYR A 278 -7.30 -8.16 -15.37
N LEU A 279 -6.46 -7.75 -14.44
CA LEU A 279 -6.91 -6.99 -13.25
C LEU A 279 -6.92 -5.47 -13.45
N ILE A 280 -6.47 -4.96 -14.60
CA ILE A 280 -6.26 -3.52 -14.81
C ILE A 280 -7.52 -2.69 -14.57
N GLY A 281 -8.70 -3.13 -15.02
CA GLY A 281 -9.96 -2.40 -14.80
C GLY A 281 -10.38 -2.31 -13.33
N SER A 282 -10.09 -3.35 -12.53
CA SER A 282 -10.37 -3.30 -11.08
C SER A 282 -9.32 -2.49 -10.33
N VAL A 283 -8.06 -2.59 -10.75
CA VAL A 283 -6.95 -1.80 -10.20
C VAL A 283 -7.13 -0.32 -10.51
N SER A 284 -7.56 0.04 -11.72
CA SER A 284 -7.78 1.44 -12.12
C SER A 284 -8.95 2.08 -11.37
N MET A 285 -10.05 1.34 -11.21
CA MET A 285 -11.18 1.74 -10.37
C MET A 285 -10.73 1.97 -8.91
N GLY A 286 -10.01 1.03 -8.32
CA GLY A 286 -9.46 1.18 -6.97
C GLY A 286 -8.48 2.35 -6.85
N SER A 287 -7.72 2.65 -7.90
CA SER A 287 -6.75 3.75 -7.94
C SER A 287 -7.41 5.13 -7.95
N ALA A 288 -8.62 5.25 -8.49
CA ALA A 288 -9.42 6.47 -8.40
C ALA A 288 -10.14 6.58 -7.04
N MET A 289 -10.74 5.48 -6.57
CA MET A 289 -11.63 5.50 -5.40
C MET A 289 -10.88 5.55 -4.06
N VAL A 290 -9.79 4.78 -3.90
CA VAL A 290 -9.10 4.63 -2.61
C VAL A 290 -8.54 5.93 -2.05
N PRO A 291 -7.88 6.81 -2.84
CA PRO A 291 -7.43 8.10 -2.34
C PRO A 291 -8.58 8.97 -1.83
N ILE A 292 -9.68 9.06 -2.60
CA ILE A 292 -10.87 9.86 -2.25
C ILE A 292 -11.48 9.36 -0.94
N PHE A 293 -11.70 8.05 -0.83
CA PHE A 293 -12.31 7.46 0.36
C PHE A 293 -11.38 7.52 1.58
N GLY A 294 -10.07 7.42 1.34
CA GLY A 294 -9.04 7.63 2.35
C GLY A 294 -9.09 9.04 2.93
N THR A 295 -9.23 10.06 2.08
CA THR A 295 -9.37 11.46 2.51
C THR A 295 -10.63 11.67 3.34
N VAL A 296 -11.80 11.21 2.87
CA VAL A 296 -13.08 11.35 3.60
C VAL A 296 -13.03 10.63 4.95
N ARG A 297 -12.39 9.46 5.02
CA ARG A 297 -12.21 8.75 6.28
C ARG A 297 -11.22 9.47 7.20
N GLY A 298 -10.16 10.05 6.66
CA GLY A 298 -9.17 10.81 7.40
C GLY A 298 -9.77 12.06 8.04
N SER A 299 -10.51 12.86 7.27
CA SER A 299 -11.24 14.03 7.78
C SER A 299 -12.28 13.63 8.82
N ALA A 300 -12.96 12.49 8.65
CA ALA A 300 -13.99 12.06 9.61
C ALA A 300 -13.38 11.78 10.98
N ARG A 301 -12.19 11.16 10.98
CA ARG A 301 -11.44 10.89 12.21
C ARG A 301 -10.88 12.15 12.85
N ALA A 302 -10.41 13.09 12.04
CA ALA A 302 -9.94 14.39 12.53
C ALA A 302 -11.10 15.12 13.21
N LEU A 303 -12.27 15.16 12.58
CA LEU A 303 -13.46 15.81 13.12
C LEU A 303 -13.96 15.11 14.40
N SER A 304 -14.01 13.77 14.44
CA SER A 304 -14.38 13.04 15.65
C SER A 304 -13.40 13.23 16.81
N SER A 305 -12.13 13.53 16.51
CA SER A 305 -11.13 13.85 17.55
C SER A 305 -11.28 15.26 18.11
N ILE A 306 -11.91 16.17 17.35
CA ILE A 306 -12.14 17.57 17.75
C ILE A 306 -13.49 17.71 18.47
N GLY A 307 -14.51 16.95 18.04
CA GLY A 307 -15.87 16.95 18.61
C GLY A 307 -16.02 16.34 20.01
N GLY A 308 -14.93 16.05 20.71
CA GLY A 308 -14.96 15.56 22.10
C GLY A 308 -15.29 16.62 23.16
N GLY A 309 -15.56 17.86 22.76
CA GLY A 309 -15.97 18.96 23.64
C GLY A 309 -17.40 19.43 23.35
N SER A 310 -18.31 19.16 24.29
CA SER A 310 -19.53 19.92 24.68
C SER A 310 -20.54 20.47 23.65
N ASP A 311 -20.35 20.35 22.33
CA ASP A 311 -21.26 20.93 21.34
C ASP A 311 -22.16 19.89 20.66
N GLU A 312 -23.44 19.88 21.03
CA GLU A 312 -24.47 18.94 20.57
C GLU A 312 -24.72 19.01 19.04
N PHE A 313 -24.48 20.17 18.42
CA PHE A 313 -24.60 20.37 16.96
C PHE A 313 -23.43 19.73 16.18
N LEU A 314 -22.21 19.83 16.71
CA LEU A 314 -21.04 19.17 16.12
C LEU A 314 -21.16 17.65 16.21
N PHE A 315 -21.84 17.14 17.23
CA PHE A 315 -22.09 15.71 17.41
C PHE A 315 -22.94 15.10 16.28
N SER A 316 -24.08 15.73 15.94
CA SER A 316 -24.98 15.25 14.86
C SER A 316 -24.32 15.24 13.47
N CYS A 317 -23.57 16.31 13.12
CA CYS A 317 -22.82 16.36 11.87
C CYS A 317 -21.66 15.35 11.84
N THR A 318 -21.01 15.11 12.99
CA THR A 318 -19.94 14.11 13.12
C THR A 318 -20.47 12.69 12.94
N ASP A 319 -21.66 12.39 13.47
CA ASP A 319 -22.31 11.08 13.31
C ASP A 319 -22.73 10.82 11.86
N CYS A 320 -23.29 11.82 11.18
CA CYS A 320 -23.63 11.70 9.76
C CYS A 320 -22.37 11.50 8.89
N TYR A 321 -21.33 12.32 9.11
CA TYR A 321 -20.10 12.26 8.35
C TYR A 321 -19.32 10.96 8.59
N SER A 322 -19.28 10.49 9.84
CA SER A 322 -18.68 9.20 10.20
C SER A 322 -19.47 8.03 9.60
N GLY A 323 -20.80 8.13 9.50
CA GLY A 323 -21.66 7.18 8.80
C GLY A 323 -21.32 7.07 7.30
N ILE A 324 -21.12 8.21 6.62
CA ILE A 324 -20.67 8.26 5.22
C ILE A 324 -19.27 7.65 5.09
N ALA A 325 -18.32 8.05 5.92
CA ALA A 325 -16.95 7.51 5.90
C ALA A 325 -16.90 6.00 6.15
N SER A 326 -17.78 5.48 7.01
CA SER A 326 -17.92 4.05 7.28
C SER A 326 -18.43 3.30 6.03
N ARG A 327 -19.47 3.82 5.35
CA ARG A 327 -19.97 3.26 4.09
C ARG A 327 -18.93 3.33 2.97
N LEU A 328 -18.17 4.41 2.85
CA LEU A 328 -17.11 4.51 1.85
C LEU A 328 -15.97 3.51 2.13
N THR A 329 -15.67 3.27 3.40
CA THR A 329 -14.64 2.29 3.81
C THR A 329 -15.02 0.85 3.44
N THR A 330 -16.30 0.49 3.52
CA THR A 330 -16.76 -0.83 3.10
C THR A 330 -16.75 -0.99 1.58
N LEU A 331 -17.01 0.09 0.84
CA LEU A 331 -17.03 0.10 -0.62
C LEU A 331 -15.65 0.17 -1.27
N GLY A 332 -14.69 0.84 -0.64
CA GLY A 332 -13.33 0.98 -1.17
C GLY A 332 -12.31 1.13 -0.06
N ASN A 333 -11.44 0.13 0.07
CA ASN A 333 -10.33 0.17 1.00
C ASN A 333 -9.09 -0.47 0.38
N ARG A 334 -7.91 -0.10 0.91
CA ARG A 334 -6.64 -0.63 0.43
C ARG A 334 -6.50 -2.15 0.60
N TRP A 335 -7.25 -2.77 1.51
CA TRP A 335 -7.17 -4.19 1.80
C TRP A 335 -7.85 -5.03 0.70
N GLY A 336 -8.83 -4.46 0.01
CA GLY A 336 -9.48 -5.08 -1.15
C GLY A 336 -8.51 -5.45 -2.26
N PHE A 337 -7.38 -4.74 -2.42
CA PHE A 337 -6.36 -5.11 -3.41
C PHE A 337 -5.76 -6.51 -3.20
N VAL A 338 -5.83 -7.06 -1.98
CA VAL A 338 -5.42 -8.45 -1.72
C VAL A 338 -6.36 -9.42 -2.42
N HIS A 339 -7.67 -9.27 -2.27
CA HIS A 339 -8.63 -10.15 -2.96
C HIS A 339 -8.72 -9.87 -4.46
N VAL A 340 -8.49 -8.63 -4.92
CA VAL A 340 -8.35 -8.33 -6.36
C VAL A 340 -7.19 -9.14 -6.95
N GLY A 341 -6.03 -9.12 -6.30
CA GLY A 341 -4.85 -9.86 -6.76
C GLY A 341 -5.00 -11.38 -6.60
N ALA A 342 -5.38 -11.86 -5.42
CA ALA A 342 -5.38 -13.27 -5.07
C ALA A 342 -6.59 -14.04 -5.62
N LEU A 343 -7.78 -13.42 -5.60
CA LEU A 343 -9.06 -14.07 -5.91
C LEU A 343 -9.68 -13.58 -7.23
N ASN A 344 -9.01 -12.69 -7.97
CA ASN A 344 -9.50 -12.09 -9.23
C ASN A 344 -10.90 -11.45 -9.11
N GLN A 345 -11.24 -10.96 -7.92
CA GLN A 345 -12.50 -10.28 -7.65
C GLN A 345 -12.49 -8.83 -8.17
N GLY A 346 -13.68 -8.30 -8.46
CA GLY A 346 -13.84 -6.86 -8.70
C GLY A 346 -13.51 -6.05 -7.44
N PHE A 347 -13.00 -4.82 -7.59
CA PHE A 347 -12.46 -4.05 -6.47
C PHE A 347 -13.47 -3.71 -5.34
N VAL A 348 -14.73 -3.43 -5.67
CA VAL A 348 -15.76 -3.13 -4.66
C VAL A 348 -16.15 -4.38 -3.85
N PRO A 349 -16.53 -5.52 -4.47
CA PRO A 349 -16.74 -6.78 -3.73
C PRO A 349 -15.52 -7.19 -2.91
N ALA A 350 -14.32 -7.09 -3.50
CA ALA A 350 -13.06 -7.39 -2.82
C ALA A 350 -12.85 -6.55 -1.56
N SER A 351 -13.15 -5.24 -1.63
CA SER A 351 -13.06 -4.32 -0.48
C SER A 351 -14.05 -4.69 0.62
N ARG A 352 -15.29 -5.04 0.24
CA ARG A 352 -16.34 -5.44 1.17
C ARG A 352 -15.98 -6.74 1.89
N ASP A 353 -15.60 -7.77 1.12
CA ASP A 353 -15.25 -9.10 1.63
C ASP A 353 -14.09 -9.02 2.62
N ALA A 354 -13.04 -8.25 2.29
CA ALA A 354 -11.90 -8.02 3.19
C ALA A 354 -12.32 -7.33 4.49
N TRP A 355 -13.18 -6.31 4.42
CA TRP A 355 -13.65 -5.58 5.60
C TRP A 355 -14.60 -6.40 6.49
N GLU A 356 -15.40 -7.27 5.89
CA GLU A 356 -16.25 -8.23 6.60
C GLU A 356 -15.40 -9.32 7.27
N ALA A 357 -14.36 -9.82 6.59
CA ALA A 357 -13.40 -10.77 7.17
C ALA A 357 -12.73 -10.19 8.43
N PHE A 358 -12.28 -8.93 8.40
CA PHE A 358 -11.76 -8.27 9.60
C PHE A 358 -12.80 -8.11 10.71
N GLY A 359 -14.07 -7.94 10.37
CA GLY A 359 -15.16 -7.91 11.35
C GLY A 359 -15.32 -9.25 12.06
N ARG A 360 -15.41 -10.33 11.28
CA ARG A 360 -15.56 -11.71 11.80
C ARG A 360 -14.37 -12.13 12.68
N ALA A 361 -13.15 -11.69 12.33
CA ALA A 361 -11.94 -11.98 13.08
C ALA A 361 -11.67 -11.02 14.26
N GLY A 362 -12.53 -10.01 14.50
CA GLY A 362 -12.32 -9.02 15.56
C GLY A 362 -11.12 -8.08 15.36
N LEU A 363 -10.65 -7.91 14.11
CA LEU A 363 -9.42 -7.16 13.79
C LEU A 363 -9.65 -5.68 13.50
N ARG A 364 -10.90 -5.20 13.50
CA ARG A 364 -11.22 -3.80 13.15
C ARG A 364 -10.47 -2.76 14.00
N PRO A 365 -10.38 -2.89 15.35
CA PRO A 365 -9.62 -1.95 16.17
C PRO A 365 -8.13 -1.96 15.80
N LEU A 366 -7.56 -3.15 15.58
CA LEU A 366 -6.17 -3.32 15.18
C LEU A 366 -5.87 -2.64 13.84
N ILE A 367 -6.70 -2.90 12.83
CA ILE A 367 -6.59 -2.30 11.49
C ILE A 367 -6.76 -0.78 11.52
N ASN A 368 -7.61 -0.26 12.40
CA ASN A 368 -7.77 1.18 12.60
C ASN A 368 -6.52 1.84 13.19
N SER A 369 -5.74 1.10 13.97
CA SER A 369 -4.50 1.55 14.60
C SER A 369 -3.23 1.34 13.74
N ASP A 370 -3.35 0.69 12.59
CA ASP A 370 -2.22 0.35 11.72
C ASP A 370 -1.50 1.60 11.17
N LEU A 371 -0.17 1.61 11.31
CA LEU A 371 0.68 2.72 10.86
C LEU A 371 1.24 2.53 9.45
N THR A 372 1.07 1.37 8.82
CA THR A 372 1.68 1.06 7.51
C THR A 372 1.25 2.04 6.42
N GLY A 373 0.01 2.54 6.49
CA GLY A 373 -0.50 3.52 5.52
C GLY A 373 0.17 4.89 5.68
N VAL A 374 0.34 5.33 6.92
CA VAL A 374 1.01 6.59 7.25
C VAL A 374 2.50 6.50 6.94
N PHE A 375 3.13 5.38 7.29
CA PHE A 375 4.50 5.07 6.90
C PHE A 375 4.73 5.26 5.39
N CYS A 376 3.90 4.62 4.56
CA CYS A 376 4.05 4.74 3.11
C CYS A 376 3.83 6.19 2.65
N PHE A 377 2.87 6.90 3.24
CA PHE A 377 2.64 8.32 2.95
C PHE A 377 3.86 9.17 3.28
N PHE A 378 4.49 8.97 4.44
CA PHE A 378 5.70 9.69 4.87
C PHE A 378 6.93 9.37 4.03
N CYS A 379 7.11 8.12 3.57
CA CYS A 379 8.13 7.81 2.57
C CYS A 379 7.91 8.60 1.27
N GLY A 380 6.65 8.73 0.86
CA GLY A 380 6.24 9.60 -0.25
C GLY A 380 6.66 11.05 -0.02
N LEU A 381 6.23 11.65 1.09
CA LEU A 381 6.55 13.05 1.42
C LEU A 381 8.06 13.30 1.48
N THR A 382 8.81 12.37 2.08
CA THR A 382 10.27 12.41 2.11
C THR A 382 10.86 12.42 0.71
N GLY A 383 10.44 11.50 -0.16
CA GLY A 383 10.91 11.44 -1.54
C GLY A 383 10.57 12.66 -2.38
N GLY A 384 9.36 13.20 -2.19
CA GLY A 384 8.94 14.45 -2.79
C GLY A 384 9.82 15.62 -2.34
N ALA A 385 10.02 15.77 -1.03
CA ALA A 385 10.86 16.83 -0.49
C ALA A 385 12.32 16.74 -0.98
N ILE A 386 12.93 15.55 -1.01
CA ILE A 386 14.30 15.38 -1.55
C ILE A 386 14.38 15.85 -3.00
N SER A 387 13.41 15.42 -3.82
CA SER A 387 13.40 15.73 -5.26
C SER A 387 13.16 17.23 -5.50
N ALA A 388 12.27 17.83 -4.71
CA ALA A 388 11.97 19.26 -4.76
C ALA A 388 13.13 20.13 -4.26
N LEU A 389 13.82 19.72 -3.21
CA LEU A 389 15.01 20.42 -2.73
C LEU A 389 16.12 20.37 -3.78
N ALA A 390 16.34 19.23 -4.43
CA ALA A 390 17.33 19.09 -5.50
C ALA A 390 16.97 19.94 -6.74
N GLY A 391 15.77 19.74 -7.30
CA GLY A 391 15.32 20.45 -8.49
C GLY A 391 15.09 21.94 -8.26
N GLY A 392 14.51 22.29 -7.11
CA GLY A 392 14.23 23.67 -6.71
C GLY A 392 15.49 24.47 -6.43
N SER A 393 16.47 23.91 -5.71
CA SER A 393 17.75 24.60 -5.47
C SER A 393 18.51 24.85 -6.77
N TRP A 394 18.50 23.88 -7.68
CA TRP A 394 19.06 24.06 -9.03
C TRP A 394 18.30 25.15 -9.78
N ALA A 395 16.96 25.12 -9.79
CA ALA A 395 16.16 26.10 -10.50
C ALA A 395 16.38 27.52 -9.96
N ILE A 396 16.53 27.72 -8.65
CA ILE A 396 16.89 29.03 -8.06
C ILE A 396 18.25 29.49 -8.57
N ALA A 397 19.23 28.59 -8.66
CA ALA A 397 20.59 28.91 -9.11
C ALA A 397 20.65 29.29 -10.60
N VAL A 398 19.71 28.80 -11.42
CA VAL A 398 19.63 29.09 -12.85
C VAL A 398 18.66 30.24 -13.13
N HIS A 399 17.36 30.05 -12.85
CA HIS A 399 16.30 31.05 -13.02
C HIS A 399 15.22 30.97 -11.96
N LYS A 400 15.21 31.96 -11.07
CA LYS A 400 14.25 32.10 -9.97
C LYS A 400 12.78 32.10 -10.43
N ALA A 401 12.49 32.57 -11.65
CA ALA A 401 11.13 32.70 -12.18
C ALA A 401 10.37 31.36 -12.25
N TYR A 402 11.04 30.27 -12.64
CA TYR A 402 10.42 28.95 -12.77
C TYR A 402 10.62 28.05 -11.53
N ALA A 403 11.35 28.54 -10.53
CA ALA A 403 11.76 27.73 -9.39
C ALA A 403 10.57 27.17 -8.60
N THR A 404 9.48 27.91 -8.44
CA THR A 404 8.28 27.44 -7.74
C THR A 404 7.64 26.26 -8.45
N GLU A 405 7.39 26.38 -9.76
CA GLU A 405 6.73 25.33 -10.56
C GLU A 405 7.58 24.07 -10.63
N VAL A 406 8.87 24.23 -10.93
CA VAL A 406 9.84 23.12 -10.97
C VAL A 406 9.88 22.41 -9.62
N SER A 407 9.89 23.16 -8.50
CA SER A 407 9.89 22.58 -7.15
C SER A 407 8.61 21.77 -6.87
N LEU A 408 7.44 22.27 -7.28
CA LEU A 408 6.16 21.57 -7.09
C LEU A 408 6.05 20.31 -7.96
N TYR A 409 6.49 20.37 -9.23
CA TYR A 409 6.51 19.21 -10.12
C TYR A 409 7.51 18.16 -9.64
N ALA A 410 8.72 18.58 -9.25
CA ALA A 410 9.73 17.72 -8.66
C ALA A 410 9.22 17.05 -7.37
N PHE A 411 8.50 17.79 -6.51
CA PHE A 411 7.87 17.23 -5.32
C PHE A 411 6.87 16.12 -5.68
N LEU A 412 5.99 16.38 -6.64
CA LEU A 412 4.95 15.43 -7.05
C LEU A 412 5.57 14.16 -7.65
N ILE A 413 6.61 14.31 -8.49
CA ILE A 413 7.36 13.19 -9.06
C ILE A 413 8.01 12.35 -7.96
N GLY A 414 8.80 12.99 -7.08
CA GLY A 414 9.45 12.33 -5.95
C GLY A 414 8.50 11.60 -5.02
N TYR A 415 7.33 12.20 -4.77
CA TYR A 415 6.28 11.61 -3.97
C TYR A 415 5.79 10.29 -4.55
N PHE A 416 5.39 10.27 -5.82
CA PHE A 416 4.88 9.04 -6.43
C PHE A 416 5.94 7.96 -6.59
N MET A 417 7.18 8.31 -6.97
CA MET A 417 8.27 7.32 -7.07
C MET A 417 8.48 6.62 -5.73
N SER A 418 8.55 7.38 -4.65
CA SER A 418 8.75 6.81 -3.32
C SER A 418 7.53 6.00 -2.85
N ARG A 419 6.30 6.44 -3.16
CA ARG A 419 5.08 5.66 -2.88
C ARG A 419 5.03 4.32 -3.62
N ILE A 420 5.52 4.27 -4.86
CA ILE A 420 5.63 3.04 -5.65
C ILE A 420 6.67 2.11 -5.02
N SER A 421 7.85 2.65 -4.64
CA SER A 421 8.94 1.85 -4.07
C SER A 421 8.59 1.09 -2.79
N VAL A 422 7.67 1.64 -1.98
CA VAL A 422 7.23 1.05 -0.71
C VAL A 422 5.92 0.26 -0.84
N ALA A 423 5.30 0.23 -2.03
CA ALA A 423 4.00 -0.41 -2.25
C ALA A 423 4.03 -1.92 -2.00
N TRP A 424 5.16 -2.59 -2.27
CA TRP A 424 5.33 -4.03 -2.01
C TRP A 424 5.31 -4.34 -0.51
N ALA A 425 5.86 -3.46 0.32
CA ALA A 425 5.87 -3.63 1.78
C ALA A 425 4.46 -3.43 2.33
N GLN A 426 3.73 -2.42 1.82
CA GLN A 426 2.31 -2.23 2.12
C GLN A 426 1.48 -3.46 1.71
N ALA A 427 1.74 -4.01 0.52
CA ALA A 427 1.08 -5.21 0.02
C ALA A 427 1.32 -6.42 0.92
N SER A 428 2.54 -6.57 1.41
CA SER A 428 2.94 -7.67 2.29
C SER A 428 2.19 -7.63 3.62
N VAL A 429 2.11 -6.45 4.25
CA VAL A 429 1.34 -6.25 5.49
C VAL A 429 -0.16 -6.47 5.23
N SER A 430 -0.69 -5.96 4.12
CA SER A 430 -2.09 -6.19 3.74
C SER A 430 -2.42 -7.65 3.53
N ALA A 431 -1.57 -8.39 2.81
CA ALA A 431 -1.74 -9.82 2.62
C ALA A 431 -1.67 -10.60 3.94
N TYR A 432 -0.76 -10.22 4.84
CA TYR A 432 -0.62 -10.84 6.16
C TYR A 432 -1.90 -10.68 7.00
N TYR A 433 -2.42 -9.45 7.11
CA TYR A 433 -3.66 -9.21 7.85
C TYR A 433 -4.86 -9.92 7.26
N VAL A 434 -5.03 -9.87 5.93
CA VAL A 434 -6.17 -10.52 5.25
C VAL A 434 -6.11 -12.04 5.40
N ALA A 435 -4.95 -12.64 5.16
CA ALA A 435 -4.78 -14.09 5.32
C ALA A 435 -4.98 -14.55 6.78
N TYR A 436 -4.54 -13.75 7.76
CA TYR A 436 -4.82 -14.02 9.18
C TYR A 436 -6.32 -13.89 9.49
N ALA A 437 -7.01 -12.89 8.93
CA ALA A 437 -8.44 -12.69 9.17
C ALA A 437 -9.30 -13.86 8.65
N GLU A 438 -8.90 -14.50 7.56
CA GLU A 438 -9.61 -15.63 6.99
C GLU A 438 -9.33 -16.95 7.72
N ASN A 439 -8.12 -17.14 8.23
CA ASN A 439 -7.77 -18.33 9.01
C ASN A 439 -6.82 -18.00 10.17
N PRO A 440 -7.36 -17.49 11.30
CA PRO A 440 -6.55 -17.11 12.47
C PRO A 440 -5.80 -18.28 13.13
N ASN A 441 -6.30 -19.51 12.94
CA ASN A 441 -5.75 -20.74 13.54
C ASN A 441 -4.68 -21.40 12.68
N ASN A 442 -4.25 -20.76 11.58
CA ASN A 442 -3.22 -21.31 10.73
C ASN A 442 -1.85 -21.28 11.44
N VAL A 443 -1.19 -22.44 11.52
CA VAL A 443 0.09 -22.66 12.20
C VAL A 443 1.25 -21.82 11.66
N ARG A 444 1.08 -21.18 10.51
CA ARG A 444 2.10 -20.31 9.91
C ARG A 444 2.10 -18.89 10.43
N PHE A 445 1.03 -18.47 11.12
CA PHE A 445 1.01 -17.17 11.74
C PHE A 445 1.70 -17.20 13.10
N ASP A 446 2.43 -16.14 13.38
CA ASP A 446 3.08 -15.95 14.66
C ASP A 446 2.11 -15.39 15.72
N SER A 447 2.62 -15.21 16.93
CA SER A 447 1.85 -14.61 18.02
C SER A 447 1.72 -13.09 17.93
N THR A 448 2.21 -12.42 16.87
CA THR A 448 2.28 -10.94 16.79
C THR A 448 0.88 -10.32 16.83
N ILE A 449 -0.06 -10.81 16.02
CA ILE A 449 -1.45 -10.30 16.01
C ILE A 449 -2.18 -10.67 17.32
N PRO A 450 -2.19 -11.95 17.79
CA PRO A 450 -2.82 -12.32 19.05
C PRO A 450 -2.29 -11.54 20.26
N ALA A 451 -0.98 -11.33 20.35
CA ALA A 451 -0.37 -10.60 21.45
C ALA A 451 -0.85 -9.14 21.49
N ARG A 452 -0.91 -8.49 20.33
CA ARG A 452 -1.39 -7.10 20.24
C ARG A 452 -2.88 -6.97 20.56
N LEU A 453 -3.70 -7.93 20.13
CA LEU A 453 -5.13 -7.95 20.48
C LEU A 453 -5.34 -8.07 22.00
N ARG A 454 -4.59 -8.95 22.67
CA ARG A 454 -4.64 -9.08 24.14
C ARG A 454 -4.20 -7.80 24.84
N GLU A 455 -3.18 -7.13 24.32
CA GLU A 455 -2.72 -5.84 24.83
C GLU A 455 -3.82 -4.78 24.73
N MET A 456 -4.47 -4.65 23.57
CA MET A 456 -5.59 -3.72 23.37
C MET A 456 -6.78 -4.01 24.28
N GLN A 457 -7.12 -5.29 24.48
CA GLN A 457 -8.18 -5.70 25.40
C GLN A 457 -7.87 -5.37 26.86
N ARG A 458 -6.60 -5.49 27.28
CA ARG A 458 -6.17 -5.17 28.65
C ARG A 458 -6.20 -3.67 28.95
N TYR A 459 -5.90 -2.82 27.97
CA TYR A 459 -5.83 -1.37 28.16
C TYR A 459 -7.08 -0.61 27.71
N GLY A 460 -8.16 -1.30 27.30
CA GLY A 460 -9.47 -0.68 27.04
C GLY A 460 -9.46 0.38 25.94
N HIS A 461 -8.84 0.08 24.79
CA HIS A 461 -8.84 0.94 23.59
C HIS A 461 -9.86 0.52 22.55
#